data_AF-A0A516GBF3-F1
#
_entry.id   AF-A0A516GBF3-F1
#
_cell.length_a   1.000
_cell.length_b   1.000
_cell.length_c   1.000
_cell.angle_alpha   90.00
_cell.angle_beta   90.00
_cell.angle_gamma   90.00
#
_symmetry.space_group_name_H-M   'P 1'
#
loop_
_entity.id
_entity.type
_entity.pdbx_description
1 polymer ?
#
loop_
_entity_poly.entity_id
_entity_poly.type
_entity_poly.pdbx_seq_one_letter_code
_entity_poly.pdbx_strand_id
1 'polypeptide(L)'
;MAMLVRTEHDLPTVRIAYRDGGRVTVRVWLQRGGDEPHLVAECRGSELGPLDFKGGEPATDDQFSLPSDVLRALATQVPTLGDSAALPTRALWLELPSPRGYLHLVPWEQLLAPLGRPLVRLPNYTVRPRAQSQTLEVALCAGWSVVSGEFDAAGSLAALARVWRSVSGRPTTVHVFSDGWVYERLRSLVEGEEQVIAHDPGQWQAGDQHPSATGNSWLGWMGRELRGKALDVVHLVGHGYLSGGRGGVAMSMTPSRLQNQPESDDWAGDATPVGEFVGAPKLAQFVAGQGAWSFIASGAPDNYSGAALREVADVLALNSPGITISHDLGLDPDAEQLARVLTLVLTGQDTVETAHPAIAAWAHPRFVAYPEESLMTSSGHSVMVQQATQDLLAGAHTPVSVAAATRYLESLQAKWVTAGDAPDPDAVTALRTVSDLIETRATELGAPR
;
A
#
# COMPACT_ATOMS: atom_id res chain seq x y z
N MET A 1 10.58 -7.30 14.16
CA MET A 1 10.07 -8.15 13.07
C MET A 1 10.97 -8.12 11.85
N ALA A 2 11.29 -6.95 11.27
CA ALA A 2 12.16 -6.87 10.09
C ALA A 2 13.47 -7.68 10.23
N MET A 3 14.13 -7.63 11.41
CA MET A 3 15.29 -8.48 11.71
C MET A 3 15.02 -9.98 11.57
N LEU A 4 13.87 -10.48 12.07
CA LEU A 4 13.51 -11.89 11.93
C LEU A 4 13.30 -12.26 10.46
N VAL A 5 12.48 -11.49 9.75
CA VAL A 5 12.18 -11.72 8.33
C VAL A 5 13.47 -11.76 7.51
N ARG A 6 14.39 -10.84 7.80
CA ARG A 6 15.72 -10.79 7.18
C ARG A 6 16.55 -12.04 7.47
N THR A 7 16.62 -12.46 8.73
CA THR A 7 17.38 -13.64 9.15
C THR A 7 16.78 -14.93 8.59
N GLU A 8 15.47 -15.13 8.69
CA GLU A 8 14.76 -16.33 8.26
C GLU A 8 14.82 -16.55 6.73
N HIS A 9 14.95 -15.47 5.95
CA HIS A 9 14.97 -15.52 4.49
C HIS A 9 16.33 -15.21 3.87
N ASP A 10 17.40 -15.13 4.68
CA ASP A 10 18.76 -14.86 4.20
C ASP A 10 18.85 -13.64 3.24
N LEU A 11 18.21 -12.52 3.63
CA LEU A 11 17.99 -11.41 2.70
C LEU A 11 19.19 -10.45 2.61
N PRO A 12 19.64 -10.05 1.40
CA PRO A 12 20.61 -8.98 1.22
C PRO A 12 19.96 -7.63 1.52
N THR A 13 20.41 -6.98 2.58
CA THR A 13 19.73 -5.84 3.19
C THR A 13 20.61 -4.60 3.25
N VAL A 14 20.04 -3.47 2.87
CA VAL A 14 20.53 -2.13 3.21
C VAL A 14 19.76 -1.66 4.44
N ARG A 15 20.45 -1.46 5.55
CA ARG A 15 19.88 -0.95 6.79
C ARG A 15 20.23 0.52 6.93
N ILE A 16 19.23 1.37 7.16
CA ILE A 16 19.43 2.83 7.30
C ILE A 16 18.76 3.32 8.57
N ALA A 17 19.55 3.92 9.47
CA ALA A 17 19.03 4.37 10.76
C ALA A 17 19.73 5.64 11.26
N TYR A 18 19.04 6.36 12.14
CA TYR A 18 19.65 7.42 12.91
C TYR A 18 20.64 6.86 13.95
N ARG A 19 21.75 7.57 14.13
CA ARG A 19 22.72 7.28 15.18
C ARG A 19 22.15 7.64 16.56
N ASP A 20 22.23 6.71 17.51
CA ASP A 20 21.94 6.93 18.94
C ASP A 20 20.56 7.58 19.21
N GLY A 21 19.59 7.38 18.31
CA GLY A 21 18.25 8.00 18.36
C GLY A 21 18.19 9.49 18.02
N GLY A 22 19.33 10.13 17.75
CA GLY A 22 19.41 11.53 17.34
C GLY A 22 19.19 11.71 15.84
N ARG A 23 18.38 12.70 15.43
CA ARG A 23 18.05 12.96 14.01
C ARG A 23 19.18 13.65 13.21
N VAL A 24 20.40 13.66 13.74
CA VAL A 24 21.52 14.44 13.19
C VAL A 24 22.35 13.63 12.20
N THR A 25 22.64 12.36 12.51
CA THR A 25 23.53 11.51 11.71
C THR A 25 22.78 10.26 11.30
N VAL A 26 22.82 9.95 10.01
CA VAL A 26 22.27 8.75 9.42
C VAL A 26 23.42 7.81 9.06
N ARG A 27 23.26 6.55 9.44
CA ARG A 27 24.21 5.48 9.17
C ARG A 27 23.59 4.49 8.20
N VAL A 28 24.42 4.00 7.28
CA VAL A 28 24.03 3.01 6.28
C VAL A 28 24.89 1.77 6.47
N TRP A 29 24.24 0.64 6.71
CA TRP A 29 24.88 -0.66 6.83
C TRP A 29 24.43 -1.60 5.71
N LEU A 30 25.31 -2.54 5.37
CA LEU A 30 24.96 -3.71 4.58
C LEU A 30 24.95 -4.95 5.47
N GLN A 31 24.01 -5.84 5.24
CA GLN A 31 23.83 -7.05 6.05
C GLN A 31 23.16 -8.14 5.23
N ARG A 32 23.55 -9.39 5.40
CA ARG A 32 22.87 -10.56 4.83
C ARG A 32 22.32 -11.43 5.95
N GLY A 33 21.09 -11.93 5.81
CA GLY A 33 20.58 -12.99 6.69
C GLY A 33 20.71 -12.70 8.19
N GLY A 34 21.53 -13.46 8.93
CA GLY A 34 21.79 -13.25 10.36
C GLY A 34 23.11 -12.53 10.66
N ASP A 35 23.87 -12.16 9.63
CA ASP A 35 25.28 -11.73 9.75
C ASP A 35 25.43 -10.40 10.50
N GLU A 36 26.64 -10.09 10.97
CA GLU A 36 26.91 -8.82 11.63
C GLU A 36 26.74 -7.64 10.64
N PRO A 37 26.02 -6.56 11.00
CA PRO A 37 25.88 -5.39 10.13
C PRO A 37 27.23 -4.72 9.84
N HIS A 38 27.58 -4.57 8.57
CA HIS A 38 28.79 -3.87 8.16
C HIS A 38 28.47 -2.40 7.84
N LEU A 39 29.06 -1.46 8.60
CA LEU A 39 28.88 -0.03 8.36
C LEU A 39 29.60 0.38 7.08
N VAL A 40 28.85 0.91 6.11
CA VAL A 40 29.39 1.32 4.80
C VAL A 40 29.61 2.81 4.73
N ALA A 41 28.69 3.60 5.27
CA ALA A 41 28.77 5.05 5.21
C ALA A 41 27.98 5.73 6.33
N GLU A 42 28.32 7.00 6.57
CA GLU A 42 27.58 7.91 7.44
C GLU A 42 27.39 9.25 6.73
N CYS A 43 26.26 9.91 6.94
CA CYS A 43 26.00 11.28 6.49
C CYS A 43 25.13 12.02 7.52
N ARG A 44 24.98 13.34 7.37
CA ARG A 44 24.04 14.12 8.18
C ARG A 44 22.63 13.95 7.64
N GLY A 45 21.63 13.92 8.54
CA GLY A 45 20.23 13.88 8.13
C GLY A 45 19.84 15.05 7.22
N SER A 46 20.42 16.24 7.45
CA SER A 46 20.20 17.42 6.61
C SER A 46 20.72 17.28 5.17
N GLU A 47 21.64 16.35 4.91
CA GLU A 47 22.14 16.08 3.55
C GLU A 47 21.17 15.22 2.75
N LEU A 48 20.25 14.51 3.43
CA LEU A 48 19.26 13.68 2.75
C LEU A 48 18.07 14.48 2.20
N GLY A 49 17.86 15.70 2.69
CA GLY A 49 16.70 16.54 2.40
C GLY A 49 15.99 17.03 3.66
N PRO A 50 14.77 17.57 3.53
CA PRO A 50 14.00 18.03 4.66
C PRO A 50 13.57 16.84 5.53
N LEU A 51 14.23 16.64 6.66
CA LEU A 51 13.83 15.66 7.68
C LEU A 51 13.18 16.34 8.90
N ASP A 52 12.59 17.51 8.66
CA ASP A 52 11.79 18.28 9.61
C ASP A 52 10.68 19.02 8.85
N PHE A 53 9.58 18.30 8.60
CA PHE A 53 8.47 18.83 7.80
C PHE A 53 7.62 19.80 8.62
N LYS A 54 7.56 21.05 8.18
CA LYS A 54 6.54 21.99 8.63
C LYS A 54 5.23 21.66 7.94
N GLY A 55 4.11 21.82 8.65
CA GLY A 55 2.81 21.51 8.08
C GLY A 55 2.46 22.43 6.92
N GLY A 56 1.99 21.86 5.81
CA GLY A 56 1.49 22.61 4.65
C GLY A 56 2.54 23.12 3.68
N GLU A 57 3.82 22.73 3.83
CA GLU A 57 4.83 22.93 2.80
C GLU A 57 4.86 21.73 1.83
N PRO A 58 5.03 21.94 0.51
CA PRO A 58 5.23 20.85 -0.43
C PRO A 58 6.47 20.04 -0.05
N ALA A 59 6.32 18.73 0.00
CA ALA A 59 7.41 17.78 0.29
C ALA A 59 7.58 16.87 -0.91
N THR A 60 8.19 17.45 -1.95
CA THR A 60 8.43 16.85 -3.26
C THR A 60 9.75 16.06 -3.28
N ASP A 61 9.84 15.09 -4.18
CA ASP A 61 10.93 14.10 -4.15
C ASP A 61 12.28 14.69 -4.59
N ASP A 62 12.28 15.77 -5.36
CA ASP A 62 13.47 16.52 -5.79
C ASP A 62 14.21 17.22 -4.64
N GLN A 63 13.55 17.39 -3.49
CA GLN A 63 14.16 17.93 -2.28
C GLN A 63 15.09 16.94 -1.57
N PHE A 64 15.04 15.65 -1.94
CA PHE A 64 15.86 14.62 -1.34
C PHE A 64 17.10 14.34 -2.19
N SER A 65 18.21 14.04 -1.53
CA SER A 65 19.44 13.68 -2.22
C SER A 65 20.22 12.63 -1.42
N LEU A 66 21.09 11.88 -2.09
CA LEU A 66 22.03 10.99 -1.41
C LEU A 66 23.44 11.50 -1.69
N PRO A 67 24.27 11.76 -0.66
CA PRO A 67 25.65 12.17 -0.85
C PRO A 67 26.39 11.19 -1.78
N SER A 68 27.14 11.73 -2.75
CA SER A 68 27.74 10.90 -3.81
C SER A 68 28.80 9.94 -3.28
N ASP A 69 29.44 10.25 -2.15
CA ASP A 69 30.37 9.39 -1.43
C ASP A 69 29.64 8.19 -0.78
N VAL A 70 28.47 8.41 -0.18
CA VAL A 70 27.60 7.34 0.33
C VAL A 70 27.19 6.41 -0.81
N LEU A 71 26.71 6.95 -1.93
CA LEU A 71 26.31 6.15 -3.09
C LEU A 71 27.48 5.37 -3.69
N ARG A 72 28.67 5.99 -3.80
CA ARG A 72 29.88 5.32 -4.30
C ARG A 72 30.33 4.17 -3.39
N ALA A 73 30.28 4.38 -2.07
CA ALA A 73 30.60 3.34 -1.09
C ALA A 73 29.62 2.17 -1.22
N LEU A 74 28.32 2.44 -1.33
CA LEU A 74 27.30 1.41 -1.56
C LEU A 74 27.49 0.68 -2.87
N ALA A 75 27.70 1.38 -3.99
CA ALA A 75 27.91 0.78 -5.30
C ALA A 75 29.10 -0.19 -5.34
N THR A 76 30.12 0.07 -4.51
CA THR A 76 31.31 -0.80 -4.39
C THR A 76 31.00 -2.06 -3.60
N GLN A 77 30.16 -1.97 -2.57
CA GLN A 77 29.97 -3.06 -1.60
C GLN A 77 28.70 -3.88 -1.83
N VAL A 78 27.63 -3.29 -2.35
CA VAL A 78 26.35 -3.98 -2.64
C VAL A 78 26.50 -5.27 -3.46
N PRO A 79 27.38 -5.35 -4.48
CA PRO A 79 27.59 -6.60 -5.21
C PRO A 79 28.07 -7.78 -4.34
N THR A 80 28.75 -7.52 -3.21
CA THR A 80 29.27 -8.58 -2.34
C THR A 80 28.18 -9.28 -1.53
N LEU A 81 26.99 -8.66 -1.40
CA LEU A 81 25.84 -9.27 -0.74
C LEU A 81 25.22 -10.41 -1.54
N GLY A 82 25.48 -10.51 -2.85
CA GLY A 82 24.86 -11.50 -3.75
C GLY A 82 23.36 -11.28 -3.96
N ASP A 83 22.72 -12.27 -4.59
CA ASP A 83 21.29 -12.28 -4.89
C ASP A 83 20.46 -12.64 -3.65
N SER A 84 19.19 -12.24 -3.68
CA SER A 84 18.19 -12.58 -2.67
C SER A 84 17.74 -14.03 -2.84
N ALA A 85 17.59 -14.74 -1.72
CA ALA A 85 16.97 -16.06 -1.69
C ALA A 85 15.44 -16.01 -1.87
N ALA A 86 14.85 -14.81 -1.88
CA ALA A 86 13.44 -14.56 -2.13
C ALA A 86 13.24 -13.76 -3.41
N LEU A 87 12.00 -13.70 -3.90
CA LEU A 87 11.67 -12.88 -5.06
C LEU A 87 11.41 -11.41 -4.65
N PRO A 88 11.78 -10.44 -5.48
CA PRO A 88 12.57 -10.59 -6.72
C PRO A 88 14.01 -11.03 -6.44
N THR A 89 14.58 -11.92 -7.27
CA THR A 89 15.91 -12.52 -7.01
C THR A 89 17.02 -11.47 -6.88
N ARG A 90 16.95 -10.40 -7.66
CA ARG A 90 17.94 -9.31 -7.65
C ARG A 90 17.65 -8.23 -6.61
N ALA A 91 16.63 -8.39 -5.77
CA ALA A 91 16.22 -7.36 -4.82
C ALA A 91 17.29 -7.05 -3.76
N LEU A 92 17.35 -5.78 -3.37
CA LEU A 92 17.89 -5.31 -2.10
C LEU A 92 16.72 -5.03 -1.16
N TRP A 93 16.86 -5.48 0.08
CA TRP A 93 15.84 -5.28 1.11
C TRP A 93 16.18 -4.05 1.93
N LEU A 94 15.25 -3.12 2.10
CA LEU A 94 15.44 -1.92 2.92
C LEU A 94 14.92 -2.16 4.33
N GLU A 95 15.82 -2.06 5.32
CA GLU A 95 15.46 -2.06 6.74
C GLU A 95 15.56 -0.65 7.33
N LEU A 96 14.44 -0.13 7.83
CA LEU A 96 14.37 1.14 8.57
C LEU A 96 13.98 0.84 10.03
N PRO A 97 14.95 0.55 10.92
CA PRO A 97 14.67 0.13 12.29
C PRO A 97 14.11 1.29 13.13
N SER A 98 13.22 0.95 14.07
CA SER A 98 12.68 1.92 15.03
C SER A 98 13.74 2.34 16.07
N PRO A 99 13.76 3.63 16.50
CA PRO A 99 12.98 4.74 15.96
C PRO A 99 13.53 5.23 14.60
N ARG A 100 12.71 5.19 13.54
CA ARG A 100 13.12 5.58 12.19
C ARG A 100 12.90 7.06 11.84
N GLY A 101 12.25 7.83 12.72
CA GLY A 101 11.84 9.21 12.44
C GLY A 101 11.19 9.34 11.06
N TYR A 102 11.62 10.33 10.27
CA TYR A 102 11.14 10.55 8.90
C TYR A 102 11.91 9.81 7.81
N LEU A 103 12.80 8.85 8.13
CA LEU A 103 13.56 8.11 7.09
C LEU A 103 12.65 7.30 6.15
N HIS A 104 11.45 6.92 6.61
CA HIS A 104 10.47 6.23 5.77
C HIS A 104 9.85 7.14 4.69
N LEU A 105 9.99 8.46 4.81
CA LEU A 105 9.50 9.44 3.84
C LEU A 105 10.46 9.70 2.69
N VAL A 106 11.74 9.32 2.84
CA VAL A 106 12.77 9.48 1.82
C VAL A 106 12.47 8.53 0.64
N PRO A 107 12.58 8.99 -0.62
CA PRO A 107 12.37 8.16 -1.82
C PRO A 107 13.61 7.29 -2.08
N TRP A 108 13.91 6.37 -1.17
CA TRP A 108 15.10 5.50 -1.26
C TRP A 108 15.19 4.73 -2.57
N GLU A 109 14.04 4.37 -3.15
CA GLU A 109 13.94 3.66 -4.42
C GLU A 109 14.48 4.49 -5.59
N GLN A 110 14.29 5.81 -5.56
CA GLN A 110 14.89 6.74 -6.52
C GLN A 110 16.37 6.98 -6.21
N LEU A 111 16.69 7.28 -4.95
CA LEU A 111 18.06 7.63 -4.53
C LEU A 111 19.06 6.47 -4.68
N LEU A 112 18.58 5.23 -4.52
CA LEU A 112 19.37 4.01 -4.63
C LEU A 112 19.21 3.31 -5.99
N ALA A 113 18.38 3.83 -6.90
CA ALA A 113 18.25 3.31 -8.26
C ALA A 113 19.59 3.13 -9.00
N PRO A 114 20.61 4.01 -8.84
CA PRO A 114 21.91 3.84 -9.49
C PRO A 114 22.66 2.56 -9.07
N LEU A 115 22.25 1.87 -8.00
CA LEU A 115 22.79 0.55 -7.64
C LEU A 115 22.34 -0.57 -8.61
N GLY A 116 21.37 -0.29 -9.49
CA GLY A 116 20.92 -1.22 -10.53
C GLY A 116 20.14 -2.43 -9.99
N ARG A 117 19.67 -2.38 -8.74
CA ARG A 117 18.88 -3.44 -8.10
C ARG A 117 17.51 -2.90 -7.68
N PRO A 118 16.44 -3.69 -7.81
CA PRO A 118 15.14 -3.33 -7.24
C PRO A 118 15.26 -3.24 -5.72
N LEU A 119 14.58 -2.26 -5.12
CA LEU A 119 14.57 -2.06 -3.67
C LEU A 119 13.18 -2.40 -3.14
N VAL A 120 13.11 -3.25 -2.11
CA VAL A 120 11.86 -3.64 -1.46
C VAL A 120 11.97 -3.37 0.03
N ARG A 121 10.99 -2.69 0.62
CA ARG A 121 10.97 -2.37 2.04
C ARG A 121 10.52 -3.58 2.85
N LEU A 122 11.27 -3.92 3.90
CA LEU A 122 10.90 -5.02 4.78
C LEU A 122 9.57 -4.73 5.49
N PRO A 123 8.68 -5.73 5.62
CA PRO A 123 7.43 -5.55 6.32
C PRO A 123 7.68 -5.48 7.83
N ASN A 124 6.68 -4.98 8.55
CA ASN A 124 6.72 -4.93 10.01
C ASN A 124 6.14 -6.20 10.66
N TYR A 125 5.85 -7.23 9.85
CA TYR A 125 5.13 -8.44 10.22
C TYR A 125 5.77 -9.69 9.62
N THR A 126 5.65 -10.82 10.31
CA THR A 126 6.01 -12.17 9.83
C THR A 126 4.82 -12.92 9.25
N VAL A 127 3.59 -12.48 9.59
CA VAL A 127 2.35 -13.04 9.05
C VAL A 127 2.11 -12.49 7.65
N ARG A 128 1.65 -13.35 6.75
CA ARG A 128 1.18 -13.01 5.41
C ARG A 128 -0.35 -13.12 5.32
N PRO A 129 -1.05 -12.16 4.72
CA PRO A 129 -2.49 -12.28 4.54
C PRO A 129 -2.84 -13.33 3.49
N ARG A 130 -3.96 -14.03 3.72
CA ARG A 130 -4.58 -14.93 2.74
C ARG A 130 -5.11 -14.17 1.52
N ALA A 131 -4.33 -14.08 0.45
CA ALA A 131 -4.67 -13.34 -0.78
C ALA A 131 -5.28 -14.21 -1.91
N GLN A 132 -5.73 -15.43 -1.61
CA GLN A 132 -6.25 -16.34 -2.63
C GLN A 132 -7.75 -16.14 -2.79
N SER A 133 -8.13 -15.56 -3.94
CA SER A 133 -9.47 -15.62 -4.52
C SER A 133 -9.33 -16.04 -5.99
N GLN A 134 -10.32 -16.78 -6.49
CA GLN A 134 -10.48 -17.12 -7.90
C GLN A 134 -10.65 -15.87 -8.77
N THR A 135 -11.15 -14.79 -8.19
CA THR A 135 -11.30 -13.48 -8.82
C THR A 135 -10.42 -12.45 -8.11
N LEU A 136 -10.14 -11.33 -8.76
CA LEU A 136 -9.50 -10.18 -8.13
C LEU A 136 -10.49 -9.01 -8.13
N GLU A 137 -10.84 -8.51 -6.95
CA GLU A 137 -11.76 -7.38 -6.77
C GLU A 137 -10.94 -6.12 -6.39
N VAL A 138 -10.87 -5.16 -7.31
CA VAL A 138 -10.06 -3.94 -7.14
C VAL A 138 -10.97 -2.73 -7.06
N ALA A 139 -10.80 -1.91 -6.02
CA ALA A 139 -11.33 -0.55 -6.00
C ALA A 139 -10.23 0.42 -6.46
N LEU A 140 -10.47 1.11 -7.56
CA LEU A 140 -9.58 2.11 -8.12
C LEU A 140 -10.26 3.49 -8.04
N CYS A 141 -9.64 4.46 -7.37
CA CYS A 141 -10.31 5.71 -7.04
C CYS A 141 -9.40 6.92 -7.27
N ALA A 142 -9.92 7.95 -7.92
CA ALA A 142 -9.28 9.27 -7.99
C ALA A 142 -10.33 10.37 -7.85
N GLY A 143 -10.02 11.41 -7.07
CA GLY A 143 -10.79 12.64 -7.04
C GLY A 143 -9.99 13.77 -7.67
N TRP A 144 -10.68 14.76 -8.24
CA TRP A 144 -10.08 16.03 -8.61
C TRP A 144 -9.63 16.74 -7.33
N SER A 145 -8.38 17.20 -7.33
CA SER A 145 -7.79 17.97 -6.23
C SER A 145 -7.38 19.33 -6.76
N VAL A 146 -7.62 20.36 -5.94
CA VAL A 146 -7.29 21.76 -6.24
C VAL A 146 -5.80 22.05 -6.15
N VAL A 147 -5.03 21.08 -5.66
CA VAL A 147 -3.61 21.20 -5.41
C VAL A 147 -2.85 21.09 -6.75
N SER A 148 -2.96 22.13 -7.56
CA SER A 148 -2.19 22.52 -8.76
C SER A 148 -1.72 21.41 -9.71
N GLY A 149 -2.23 21.44 -10.96
CA GLY A 149 -1.69 20.68 -12.10
C GLY A 149 -2.80 20.27 -13.08
N GLU A 150 -2.51 20.22 -14.38
CA GLU A 150 -3.38 19.55 -15.35
C GLU A 150 -3.21 18.04 -15.20
N PHE A 151 -3.98 17.42 -14.29
CA PHE A 151 -4.00 15.97 -14.11
C PHE A 151 -5.14 15.34 -14.91
N ASP A 152 -4.82 14.48 -15.90
CA ASP A 152 -5.83 13.65 -16.59
C ASP A 152 -6.22 12.44 -15.73
N ALA A 153 -7.04 12.70 -14.70
CA ALA A 153 -7.56 11.68 -13.81
C ALA A 153 -8.33 10.59 -14.56
N ALA A 154 -9.13 10.96 -15.57
CA ALA A 154 -9.93 10.01 -16.35
C ALA A 154 -9.02 9.06 -17.16
N GLY A 155 -8.04 9.62 -17.87
CA GLY A 155 -7.06 8.85 -18.63
C GLY A 155 -6.24 7.92 -17.74
N SER A 156 -5.75 8.44 -16.61
CA SER A 156 -4.95 7.68 -15.64
C SER A 156 -5.73 6.51 -15.02
N LEU A 157 -6.98 6.75 -14.60
CA LEU A 157 -7.87 5.71 -14.08
C LEU A 157 -8.16 4.63 -15.13
N ALA A 158 -8.44 5.01 -16.38
CA ALA A 158 -8.69 4.06 -17.46
C ALA A 158 -7.43 3.23 -17.78
N ALA A 159 -6.25 3.84 -17.82
CA ALA A 159 -4.98 3.14 -18.05
C ALA A 159 -4.69 2.14 -16.91
N LEU A 160 -4.80 2.57 -15.65
CA LEU A 160 -4.58 1.71 -14.48
C LEU A 160 -5.60 0.57 -14.38
N ALA A 161 -6.86 0.79 -14.79
CA ALA A 161 -7.86 -0.28 -14.85
C ALA A 161 -7.43 -1.38 -15.85
N ARG A 162 -6.90 -1.00 -17.02
CA ARG A 162 -6.36 -1.96 -18.01
C ARG A 162 -5.11 -2.69 -17.49
N VAL A 163 -4.24 -1.99 -16.76
CA VAL A 163 -3.10 -2.64 -16.09
C VAL A 163 -3.59 -3.75 -15.17
N TRP A 164 -4.51 -3.47 -14.24
CA TRP A 164 -5.06 -4.49 -13.33
C TRP A 164 -5.67 -5.70 -14.05
N ARG A 165 -6.40 -5.45 -15.14
CA ARG A 165 -7.01 -6.50 -15.96
C ARG A 165 -5.98 -7.37 -16.66
N SER A 166 -4.86 -6.80 -17.09
CA SER A 166 -3.84 -7.51 -17.87
C SER A 166 -2.84 -8.30 -17.02
N VAL A 167 -2.48 -7.81 -15.82
CA VAL A 167 -1.38 -8.38 -15.01
C VAL A 167 -1.80 -9.46 -14.02
N SER A 168 -3.09 -9.58 -13.72
CA SER A 168 -3.57 -10.43 -12.61
C SER A 168 -3.53 -11.92 -12.89
N GLY A 169 -3.51 -12.33 -14.17
CA GLY A 169 -3.57 -13.72 -14.60
C GLY A 169 -4.88 -14.45 -14.24
N ARG A 170 -5.90 -13.74 -13.74
CA ARG A 170 -7.18 -14.29 -13.27
C ARG A 170 -8.33 -13.31 -13.54
N PRO A 171 -9.61 -13.76 -13.55
CA PRO A 171 -10.74 -12.86 -13.73
C PRO A 171 -10.70 -11.71 -12.72
N THR A 172 -10.74 -10.47 -13.20
CA THR A 172 -10.53 -9.27 -12.38
C THR A 172 -11.65 -8.25 -12.58
N THR A 173 -12.36 -7.90 -11.52
CA THR A 173 -13.34 -6.81 -11.53
C THR A 173 -12.66 -5.54 -11.01
N VAL A 174 -12.69 -4.47 -11.80
CA VAL A 174 -12.16 -3.17 -11.39
C VAL A 174 -13.33 -2.21 -11.19
N HIS A 175 -13.61 -1.88 -9.94
CA HIS A 175 -14.56 -0.87 -9.53
C HIS A 175 -13.87 0.50 -9.56
N VAL A 176 -14.24 1.34 -10.53
CA VAL A 176 -13.65 2.66 -10.70
C VAL A 176 -14.56 3.72 -10.09
N PHE A 177 -13.98 4.51 -9.18
CA PHE A 177 -14.64 5.60 -8.49
C PHE A 177 -13.97 6.92 -8.89
N SER A 178 -14.78 7.88 -9.33
CA SER A 178 -14.33 9.23 -9.62
C SER A 178 -15.35 10.25 -9.16
N ASP A 179 -14.97 11.52 -9.15
CA ASP A 179 -15.95 12.58 -8.93
C ASP A 179 -16.74 12.86 -10.22
N GLY A 180 -17.78 13.67 -10.08
CA GLY A 180 -18.64 14.00 -11.21
C GLY A 180 -17.99 14.91 -12.27
N TRP A 181 -16.80 15.47 -12.05
CA TRP A 181 -16.05 16.19 -13.10
C TRP A 181 -15.33 15.21 -14.03
N VAL A 182 -14.77 14.15 -13.45
CA VAL A 182 -14.00 13.12 -14.15
C VAL A 182 -14.91 12.06 -14.79
N TYR A 183 -16.07 11.80 -14.19
CA TYR A 183 -16.91 10.63 -14.46
C TYR A 183 -17.32 10.46 -15.93
N GLU A 184 -17.84 11.48 -16.61
CA GLU A 184 -18.34 11.29 -17.99
C GLU A 184 -17.22 10.92 -18.97
N ARG A 185 -16.05 11.56 -18.83
CA ARG A 185 -14.88 11.22 -19.65
C ARG A 185 -14.38 9.81 -19.31
N LEU A 186 -14.28 9.48 -18.02
CA LEU A 186 -13.88 8.15 -17.58
C LEU A 186 -14.81 7.07 -18.13
N ARG A 187 -16.14 7.25 -17.99
CA ARG A 187 -17.17 6.32 -18.46
C ARG A 187 -17.03 6.05 -19.97
N SER A 188 -16.78 7.09 -20.76
CA SER A 188 -16.49 6.96 -22.20
C SER A 188 -15.21 6.17 -22.47
N LEU A 189 -14.14 6.42 -21.71
CA LEU A 189 -12.85 5.74 -21.90
C LEU A 189 -12.85 4.26 -21.53
N VAL A 190 -13.77 3.82 -20.67
CA VAL A 190 -13.92 2.42 -20.25
C VAL A 190 -15.16 1.76 -20.86
N GLU A 191 -15.83 2.43 -21.79
CA GLU A 191 -16.98 1.85 -22.50
C GLU A 191 -16.53 0.62 -23.30
N GLY A 192 -17.16 -0.53 -23.04
CA GLY A 192 -16.80 -1.81 -23.67
C GLY A 192 -15.70 -2.60 -22.96
N GLU A 193 -15.09 -2.07 -21.90
CA GLU A 193 -14.13 -2.81 -21.07
C GLU A 193 -14.89 -3.76 -20.12
N GLU A 194 -14.95 -5.05 -20.49
CA GLU A 194 -15.60 -6.05 -19.66
C GLU A 194 -14.98 -6.11 -18.26
N GLN A 195 -15.83 -6.13 -17.22
CA GLN A 195 -15.45 -6.19 -15.81
C GLN A 195 -14.78 -4.91 -15.26
N VAL A 196 -14.82 -3.80 -16.00
CA VAL A 196 -14.54 -2.45 -15.47
C VAL A 196 -15.87 -1.75 -15.20
N ILE A 197 -16.14 -1.42 -13.93
CA ILE A 197 -17.40 -0.84 -13.47
C ILE A 197 -17.14 0.57 -12.99
N ALA A 198 -17.48 1.58 -13.81
CA ALA A 198 -17.47 2.98 -13.39
C ALA A 198 -18.72 3.28 -12.56
N HIS A 199 -18.54 3.65 -11.29
CA HIS A 199 -19.65 4.01 -10.40
C HIS A 199 -20.03 5.48 -10.56
N ASP A 200 -21.33 5.74 -10.70
CA ASP A 200 -21.87 7.09 -10.92
C ASP A 200 -21.87 7.92 -9.63
N PRO A 201 -21.06 8.98 -9.53
CA PRO A 201 -21.03 9.85 -8.36
C PRO A 201 -22.33 10.65 -8.16
N GLY A 202 -23.20 10.76 -9.18
CA GLY A 202 -24.53 11.34 -9.06
C GLY A 202 -25.49 10.52 -8.20
N GLN A 203 -25.19 9.24 -7.95
CA GLN A 203 -25.96 8.39 -7.05
C GLN A 203 -25.62 8.61 -5.57
N TRP A 204 -24.56 9.38 -5.28
CA TRP A 204 -24.24 9.77 -3.92
C TRP A 204 -25.24 10.82 -3.41
N GLN A 205 -25.89 10.54 -2.28
CA GLN A 205 -26.79 11.48 -1.62
C GLN A 205 -26.21 11.93 -0.28
N ALA A 206 -26.21 13.24 -0.03
CA ALA A 206 -25.67 13.83 1.21
C ALA A 206 -26.43 13.42 2.49
N GLY A 207 -27.67 12.93 2.36
CA GLY A 207 -28.50 12.45 3.48
C GLY A 207 -28.23 10.99 3.88
N ASP A 208 -27.49 10.23 3.08
CA ASP A 208 -27.14 8.83 3.38
C ASP A 208 -25.95 8.70 4.34
N GLN A 209 -25.77 9.70 5.19
CA GLN A 209 -24.91 9.64 6.37
C GLN A 209 -25.55 8.71 7.41
N HIS A 210 -25.72 7.42 7.08
CA HIS A 210 -25.46 6.44 8.11
C HIS A 210 -24.06 6.75 8.66
N PRO A 211 -23.83 6.73 9.98
CA PRO A 211 -22.51 6.93 10.54
C PRO A 211 -21.62 5.80 10.03
N SER A 212 -21.03 5.99 8.85
CA SER A 212 -19.98 5.13 8.34
C SER A 212 -18.86 5.26 9.36
N ALA A 213 -18.32 4.12 9.79
CA ALA A 213 -17.29 4.11 10.82
C ALA A 213 -16.05 4.97 10.43
N THR A 214 -15.92 5.32 9.14
CA THR A 214 -14.84 6.11 8.54
C THR A 214 -15.10 7.62 8.55
N GLY A 215 -16.36 8.08 8.63
CA GLY A 215 -16.73 9.51 8.67
C GLY A 215 -16.24 10.33 7.46
N ASN A 216 -16.09 9.72 6.29
CA ASN A 216 -15.64 10.36 5.05
C ASN A 216 -16.58 9.98 3.89
N SER A 217 -16.99 10.98 3.10
CA SER A 217 -18.02 10.84 2.05
C SER A 217 -17.63 9.84 0.96
N TRP A 218 -16.36 9.84 0.55
CA TRP A 218 -15.84 8.95 -0.48
C TRP A 218 -15.79 7.50 -0.01
N LEU A 219 -15.19 7.25 1.15
CA LEU A 219 -15.06 5.90 1.70
C LEU A 219 -16.44 5.28 1.99
N GLY A 220 -17.38 6.09 2.52
CA GLY A 220 -18.75 5.67 2.76
C GLY A 220 -19.53 5.38 1.47
N TRP A 221 -19.30 6.15 0.41
CA TRP A 221 -19.87 5.88 -0.92
C TRP A 221 -19.34 4.58 -1.51
N MET A 222 -18.01 4.40 -1.56
CA MET A 222 -17.36 3.21 -2.09
C MET A 222 -17.86 1.94 -1.39
N GLY A 223 -17.87 1.92 -0.05
CA GLY A 223 -18.33 0.75 0.70
C GLY A 223 -19.77 0.34 0.41
N ARG A 224 -20.65 1.32 0.18
CA ARG A 224 -22.07 1.09 -0.17
C ARG A 224 -22.23 0.56 -1.59
N GLU A 225 -21.54 1.15 -2.56
CA GLU A 225 -21.59 0.70 -3.95
C GLU A 225 -21.10 -0.74 -4.13
N LEU A 226 -20.17 -1.17 -3.27
CA LEU A 226 -19.68 -2.54 -3.24
C LEU A 226 -20.67 -3.52 -2.61
N ARG A 227 -21.76 -3.06 -1.97
CA ARG A 227 -22.90 -3.86 -1.47
C ARG A 227 -22.50 -5.10 -0.64
N GLY A 228 -21.47 -4.96 0.19
CA GLY A 228 -20.98 -6.05 1.04
C GLY A 228 -20.08 -7.06 0.35
N LYS A 229 -19.60 -6.78 -0.87
CA LYS A 229 -18.50 -7.50 -1.49
C LYS A 229 -17.18 -7.11 -0.85
N ALA A 230 -16.33 -8.09 -0.58
CA ALA A 230 -14.95 -7.84 -0.18
C ALA A 230 -14.15 -7.24 -1.35
N LEU A 231 -13.11 -6.50 -1.02
CA LEU A 231 -12.07 -6.09 -1.96
C LEU A 231 -10.81 -6.89 -1.67
N ASP A 232 -10.01 -7.12 -2.71
CA ASP A 232 -8.63 -7.59 -2.59
C ASP A 232 -7.67 -6.41 -2.50
N VAL A 233 -7.93 -5.37 -3.31
CA VAL A 233 -7.05 -4.22 -3.46
C VAL A 233 -7.82 -2.92 -3.40
N VAL A 234 -7.27 -1.94 -2.68
CA VAL A 234 -7.67 -0.53 -2.76
C VAL A 234 -6.51 0.25 -3.39
N HIS A 235 -6.76 0.87 -4.53
CA HIS A 235 -5.80 1.70 -5.25
C HIS A 235 -6.34 3.13 -5.34
N LEU A 236 -5.71 4.06 -4.63
CA LEU A 236 -6.01 5.50 -4.70
C LEU A 236 -5.02 6.23 -5.60
N VAL A 237 -5.52 7.18 -6.39
CA VAL A 237 -4.71 8.05 -7.24
C VAL A 237 -5.02 9.50 -6.89
N GLY A 238 -4.00 10.31 -6.63
CA GLY A 238 -4.17 11.73 -6.33
C GLY A 238 -2.92 12.37 -5.75
N HIS A 239 -3.09 13.60 -5.25
CA HIS A 239 -1.98 14.32 -4.61
C HIS A 239 -1.86 13.92 -3.15
N GLY A 240 -0.64 13.75 -2.66
CA GLY A 240 -0.35 13.57 -1.25
C GLY A 240 -0.27 14.92 -0.53
N TYR A 241 -0.66 14.94 0.74
CA TYR A 241 -0.51 16.11 1.61
C TYR A 241 0.05 15.71 2.97
N LEU A 242 1.12 16.39 3.40
CA LEU A 242 1.82 16.10 4.65
C LEU A 242 1.60 17.25 5.65
N SER A 243 1.07 16.92 6.84
CA SER A 243 0.90 17.90 7.91
C SER A 243 1.23 17.31 9.27
N GLY A 244 2.15 17.95 10.00
CA GLY A 244 2.59 17.46 11.31
C GLY A 244 3.16 16.05 11.28
N GLY A 245 3.81 15.67 10.18
CA GLY A 245 4.33 14.31 9.96
C GLY A 245 3.26 13.25 9.66
N ARG A 246 2.01 13.64 9.40
CA ARG A 246 0.92 12.74 9.01
C ARG A 246 0.53 12.98 7.56
N GLY A 247 0.50 11.92 6.78
CA GLY A 247 0.12 11.92 5.38
C GLY A 247 -1.38 11.76 5.18
N GLY A 248 -1.87 12.28 4.07
CA GLY A 248 -3.20 12.02 3.55
C GLY A 248 -3.21 12.10 2.03
N VAL A 249 -4.26 11.52 1.44
CA VAL A 249 -4.55 11.62 0.01
C VAL A 249 -5.60 12.70 -0.19
N ALA A 250 -5.30 13.66 -1.06
CA ALA A 250 -6.22 14.73 -1.40
C ALA A 250 -7.34 14.23 -2.30
N MET A 251 -8.58 14.56 -1.94
CA MET A 251 -9.79 14.25 -2.71
C MET A 251 -10.70 15.48 -2.73
N SER A 252 -11.66 15.53 -3.65
CA SER A 252 -12.75 16.49 -3.54
C SER A 252 -13.54 16.24 -2.25
N MET A 253 -14.18 17.28 -1.69
CA MET A 253 -14.99 17.14 -0.47
C MET A 253 -16.09 16.09 -0.58
N THR A 254 -16.72 16.01 -1.75
CA THR A 254 -17.77 15.02 -2.03
C THR A 254 -17.52 14.36 -3.39
N PRO A 255 -18.01 13.12 -3.63
CA PRO A 255 -17.98 12.54 -4.96
C PRO A 255 -18.81 13.33 -5.98
N SER A 256 -19.93 13.93 -5.56
CA SER A 256 -20.87 14.59 -6.47
C SER A 256 -20.37 15.91 -7.04
N ARG A 257 -20.62 16.17 -8.33
CA ARG A 257 -20.25 17.43 -9.00
C ARG A 257 -20.95 18.65 -8.41
N LEU A 258 -22.24 18.52 -8.10
CA LEU A 258 -23.13 19.64 -7.76
C LEU A 258 -22.72 20.37 -6.47
N GLN A 259 -22.12 19.67 -5.51
CA GLN A 259 -21.68 20.27 -4.24
C GLN A 259 -20.22 20.76 -4.28
N ASN A 260 -19.48 20.41 -5.33
CA ASN A 260 -18.11 20.86 -5.53
C ASN A 260 -18.02 22.07 -6.48
N GLN A 261 -19.15 22.55 -7.02
CA GLN A 261 -19.20 23.73 -7.88
C GLN A 261 -19.27 24.99 -6.99
N PRO A 262 -18.35 25.96 -7.12
CA PRO A 262 -18.52 27.25 -6.47
C PRO A 262 -19.79 27.93 -7.00
N GLU A 263 -20.56 28.58 -6.12
CA GLU A 263 -21.86 29.19 -6.46
C GLU A 263 -21.77 30.38 -7.44
N SER A 264 -20.57 30.82 -7.84
CA SER A 264 -20.36 31.95 -8.74
C SER A 264 -19.40 31.64 -9.90
N ASP A 265 -19.79 32.06 -11.12
CA ASP A 265 -18.95 32.07 -12.34
C ASP A 265 -17.77 33.07 -12.26
N ASP A 266 -17.70 33.90 -11.20
CA ASP A 266 -16.56 34.77 -10.87
C ASP A 266 -15.39 33.97 -10.27
N TRP A 267 -14.86 33.02 -11.04
CA TRP A 267 -13.70 32.19 -10.68
C TRP A 267 -12.39 32.99 -10.52
N ALA A 268 -12.42 34.31 -10.72
CA ALA A 268 -11.28 35.20 -10.51
C ALA A 268 -11.06 35.60 -9.03
N GLY A 269 -11.91 35.16 -8.09
CA GLY A 269 -11.76 35.50 -6.67
C GLY A 269 -11.71 34.27 -5.76
N ASP A 270 -10.52 33.96 -5.22
CA ASP A 270 -10.15 33.30 -3.94
C ASP A 270 -10.95 32.12 -3.34
N ALA A 271 -12.07 31.69 -3.93
CA ALA A 271 -12.88 30.55 -3.51
C ALA A 271 -12.22 29.26 -4.01
N THR A 272 -11.07 28.95 -3.42
CA THR A 272 -10.35 27.69 -3.60
C THR A 272 -11.31 26.54 -3.28
N PRO A 273 -11.67 25.65 -4.22
CA PRO A 273 -12.50 24.51 -3.89
C PRO A 273 -11.89 23.75 -2.73
N VAL A 274 -12.72 23.40 -1.78
CA VAL A 274 -12.25 22.82 -0.53
C VAL A 274 -12.03 21.33 -0.80
N GLY A 275 -10.77 20.91 -0.92
CA GLY A 275 -10.41 19.48 -0.92
C GLY A 275 -10.50 18.92 0.51
N GLU A 276 -10.87 17.65 0.65
CA GLU A 276 -10.67 16.89 1.89
C GLU A 276 -9.41 16.04 1.77
N PHE A 277 -8.66 15.92 2.86
CA PHE A 277 -7.53 14.99 2.94
C PHE A 277 -7.94 13.75 3.72
N VAL A 278 -7.86 12.59 3.06
CA VAL A 278 -8.15 11.30 3.70
C VAL A 278 -6.85 10.76 4.31
N GLY A 279 -6.71 10.93 5.62
CA GLY A 279 -5.52 10.50 6.36
C GLY A 279 -5.40 8.98 6.50
N ALA A 280 -4.17 8.53 6.75
CA ALA A 280 -3.83 7.11 6.87
C ALA A 280 -4.70 6.29 7.85
N PRO A 281 -5.12 6.79 9.04
CA PRO A 281 -5.98 6.00 9.94
C PRO A 281 -7.36 5.67 9.34
N LYS A 282 -7.99 6.63 8.64
CA LYS A 282 -9.28 6.40 7.96
C LYS A 282 -9.12 5.40 6.83
N LEU A 283 -8.04 5.50 6.06
CA LEU A 283 -7.71 4.56 4.99
C LEU A 283 -7.44 3.16 5.51
N ALA A 284 -6.65 3.01 6.57
CA ALA A 284 -6.38 1.72 7.19
C ALA A 284 -7.67 1.05 7.69
N GLN A 285 -8.57 1.81 8.32
CA GLN A 285 -9.87 1.32 8.74
C GLN A 285 -10.74 0.87 7.56
N PHE A 286 -10.77 1.64 6.46
CA PHE A 286 -11.52 1.27 5.27
C PHE A 286 -10.95 0.03 4.58
N VAL A 287 -9.64 -0.02 4.35
CA VAL A 287 -8.95 -1.17 3.73
C VAL A 287 -9.21 -2.45 4.53
N ALA A 288 -9.02 -2.41 5.86
CA ALA A 288 -9.32 -3.54 6.73
C ALA A 288 -10.81 -3.89 6.74
N GLY A 289 -11.69 -2.89 6.79
CA GLY A 289 -13.14 -3.04 6.80
C GLY A 289 -13.70 -3.64 5.49
N GLN A 290 -13.01 -3.45 4.37
CA GLN A 290 -13.33 -4.07 3.08
C GLN A 290 -12.66 -5.44 2.88
N GLY A 291 -11.82 -5.89 3.83
CA GLY A 291 -11.11 -7.17 3.73
C GLY A 291 -9.91 -7.17 2.77
N ALA A 292 -9.52 -6.00 2.26
CA ALA A 292 -8.42 -5.86 1.33
C ALA A 292 -7.09 -6.22 1.99
N TRP A 293 -6.27 -6.98 1.25
CA TRP A 293 -4.93 -7.39 1.66
C TRP A 293 -3.84 -6.55 0.99
N SER A 294 -4.20 -5.69 0.04
CA SER A 294 -3.29 -4.76 -0.62
C SER A 294 -3.83 -3.32 -0.63
N PHE A 295 -2.92 -2.37 -0.48
CA PHE A 295 -3.20 -0.95 -0.70
C PHE A 295 -2.15 -0.32 -1.61
N ILE A 296 -2.59 0.53 -2.52
CA ILE A 296 -1.72 1.29 -3.42
C ILE A 296 -2.12 2.76 -3.37
N ALA A 297 -1.14 3.65 -3.21
CA ALA A 297 -1.31 5.08 -3.40
C ALA A 297 -0.42 5.54 -4.56
N SER A 298 -1.04 5.98 -5.65
CA SER A 298 -0.35 6.57 -6.79
C SER A 298 -0.41 8.10 -6.72
N GLY A 299 0.76 8.74 -6.70
CA GLY A 299 0.89 10.18 -6.88
C GLY A 299 0.58 10.55 -8.31
N ALA A 300 -0.32 11.52 -8.52
CA ALA A 300 -0.51 12.14 -9.82
C ALA A 300 0.80 12.79 -10.33
N PRO A 301 0.96 13.03 -11.65
CA PRO A 301 2.00 13.91 -12.15
C PRO A 301 2.00 15.25 -11.40
N ASP A 302 3.18 15.81 -11.12
CA ASP A 302 3.36 16.99 -10.28
C ASP A 302 2.74 16.85 -8.87
N ASN A 303 2.83 15.64 -8.30
CA ASN A 303 2.34 15.34 -6.96
C ASN A 303 2.87 16.36 -5.92
N TYR A 304 1.96 16.94 -5.14
CA TYR A 304 2.30 17.95 -4.13
C TYR A 304 3.21 17.39 -3.03
N SER A 305 3.03 16.13 -2.67
CA SER A 305 3.92 15.46 -1.72
C SER A 305 3.98 13.95 -1.94
N GLY A 306 5.09 13.48 -2.53
CA GLY A 306 5.44 12.05 -2.57
C GLY A 306 5.68 11.48 -1.18
N ALA A 307 6.28 12.29 -0.29
CA ALA A 307 6.48 11.94 1.12
C ALA A 307 5.17 11.60 1.83
N ALA A 308 4.10 12.37 1.62
CA ALA A 308 2.79 12.09 2.22
C ALA A 308 2.22 10.73 1.82
N LEU A 309 2.32 10.36 0.53
CA LEU A 309 1.83 9.06 0.06
C LEU A 309 2.66 7.91 0.62
N ARG A 310 3.99 8.10 0.76
CA ARG A 310 4.86 7.14 1.46
C ARG A 310 4.54 7.03 2.95
N GLU A 311 4.14 8.12 3.62
CA GLU A 311 3.68 8.08 5.01
C GLU A 311 2.41 7.23 5.14
N VAL A 312 1.41 7.48 4.27
CA VAL A 312 0.16 6.70 4.24
C VAL A 312 0.47 5.22 4.02
N ALA A 313 1.30 4.91 3.02
CA ALA A 313 1.70 3.54 2.72
C ALA A 313 2.43 2.88 3.91
N ASP A 314 3.36 3.58 4.55
CA ASP A 314 4.10 3.08 5.72
C ASP A 314 3.17 2.82 6.91
N VAL A 315 2.20 3.71 7.18
CA VAL A 315 1.20 3.52 8.24
C VAL A 315 0.33 2.30 7.96
N LEU A 316 -0.12 2.07 6.71
CA LEU A 316 -0.90 0.88 6.38
C LEU A 316 -0.04 -0.40 6.50
N ALA A 317 1.19 -0.38 5.99
CA ALA A 317 2.15 -1.48 6.14
C ALA A 317 2.55 -1.76 7.60
N LEU A 318 2.41 -0.76 8.48
CA LEU A 318 2.60 -0.88 9.92
C LEU A 318 1.38 -1.42 10.65
N ASN A 319 0.17 -1.39 10.08
CA ASN A 319 -1.07 -1.74 10.78
C ASN A 319 -1.74 -3.02 10.29
N SER A 320 -1.43 -3.47 9.07
CA SER A 320 -2.00 -4.69 8.51
C SER A 320 -0.95 -5.49 7.75
N PRO A 321 -0.91 -6.83 7.93
CA PRO A 321 -0.21 -7.73 7.02
C PRO A 321 -0.73 -7.56 5.59
N GLY A 322 0.16 -7.34 4.64
CA GLY A 322 -0.25 -7.00 3.29
C GLY A 322 0.87 -6.49 2.42
N ILE A 323 0.48 -6.14 1.20
CA ILE A 323 1.34 -5.42 0.28
C ILE A 323 0.86 -3.98 0.29
N THR A 324 1.80 -3.08 0.54
CA THR A 324 1.52 -1.66 0.42
C THR A 324 2.48 -1.06 -0.58
N ILE A 325 1.95 -0.28 -1.53
CA ILE A 325 2.73 0.36 -2.57
C ILE A 325 2.47 1.86 -2.55
N SER A 326 3.54 2.65 -2.59
CA SER A 326 3.50 4.04 -3.03
C SER A 326 4.11 4.11 -4.42
N HIS A 327 3.36 4.68 -5.36
CA HIS A 327 3.68 4.73 -6.78
C HIS A 327 3.72 6.19 -7.26
N ASP A 328 4.65 6.54 -8.13
CA ASP A 328 4.78 7.87 -8.72
C ASP A 328 4.46 7.83 -10.22
N LEU A 329 3.28 8.32 -10.62
CA LEU A 329 2.89 8.37 -12.04
C LEU A 329 3.71 9.38 -12.85
N GLY A 330 4.38 10.35 -12.20
CA GLY A 330 5.30 11.25 -12.89
C GLY A 330 6.55 10.53 -13.38
N LEU A 331 7.01 9.50 -12.64
CA LEU A 331 8.16 8.67 -12.99
C LEU A 331 7.81 7.39 -13.77
N ASP A 332 6.55 6.97 -13.74
CA ASP A 332 6.02 5.80 -14.44
C ASP A 332 4.67 6.12 -15.12
N PRO A 333 4.65 7.02 -16.12
CA PRO A 333 3.42 7.52 -16.74
C PRO A 333 2.59 6.45 -17.45
N ASP A 334 3.25 5.41 -17.96
CA ASP A 334 2.62 4.27 -18.61
C ASP A 334 2.34 3.10 -17.63
N ALA A 335 2.64 3.28 -16.34
CA ALA A 335 2.49 2.31 -15.27
C ALA A 335 3.22 0.96 -15.55
N GLU A 336 4.34 0.98 -16.27
CA GLU A 336 5.10 -0.21 -16.63
C GLU A 336 5.82 -0.81 -15.42
N GLN A 337 6.40 0.02 -14.55
CA GLN A 337 7.05 -0.45 -13.33
C GLN A 337 6.01 -1.01 -12.37
N LEU A 338 4.86 -0.33 -12.22
CA LEU A 338 3.74 -0.86 -11.46
C LEU A 338 3.26 -2.21 -12.02
N ALA A 339 3.07 -2.32 -13.34
CA ALA A 339 2.64 -3.56 -13.97
C ALA A 339 3.59 -4.75 -13.69
N ARG A 340 4.91 -4.52 -13.72
CA ARG A 340 5.90 -5.54 -13.35
C ARG A 340 5.78 -5.95 -11.90
N VAL A 341 5.70 -4.98 -10.98
CA VAL A 341 5.54 -5.27 -9.55
C VAL A 341 4.23 -6.03 -9.28
N LEU A 342 3.13 -5.64 -9.92
CA LEU A 342 1.85 -6.35 -9.81
C LEU A 342 1.92 -7.76 -10.40
N THR A 343 2.59 -7.94 -11.53
CA THR A 343 2.79 -9.28 -12.13
C THR A 343 3.56 -10.18 -11.17
N LEU A 344 4.66 -9.69 -10.59
CA LEU A 344 5.40 -10.41 -9.56
C LEU A 344 4.51 -10.78 -8.38
N VAL A 345 3.75 -9.83 -7.85
CA VAL A 345 2.90 -10.00 -6.67
C VAL A 345 1.77 -11.00 -6.91
N LEU A 346 1.10 -10.91 -8.05
CA LEU A 346 -0.14 -11.64 -8.32
C LEU A 346 0.09 -13.02 -8.92
N THR A 347 1.17 -13.18 -9.70
CA THR A 347 1.45 -14.40 -10.47
C THR A 347 2.71 -15.12 -9.99
N GLY A 348 3.56 -14.42 -9.25
CA GLY A 348 4.84 -14.97 -8.81
C GLY A 348 5.96 -14.96 -9.85
N GLN A 349 5.74 -14.36 -11.01
CA GLN A 349 6.76 -14.27 -12.04
C GLN A 349 7.79 -13.19 -11.69
N ASP A 350 9.07 -13.56 -11.67
CA ASP A 350 10.17 -12.62 -11.41
C ASP A 350 10.37 -11.65 -12.58
N THR A 351 9.56 -10.59 -12.60
CA THR A 351 9.51 -9.58 -13.66
C THR A 351 10.23 -8.28 -13.28
N VAL A 352 10.79 -8.24 -12.07
CA VAL A 352 11.43 -7.10 -11.42
C VAL A 352 12.93 -7.39 -11.27
N GLU A 353 13.68 -7.14 -12.33
CA GLU A 353 15.12 -7.45 -12.40
C GLU A 353 16.02 -6.22 -12.19
N THR A 354 15.49 -5.03 -12.45
CA THR A 354 16.19 -3.74 -12.41
C THR A 354 15.58 -2.82 -11.36
N ALA A 355 16.23 -1.69 -11.09
CA ALA A 355 15.67 -0.66 -10.23
C ALA A 355 14.33 -0.14 -10.77
N HIS A 356 13.37 0.08 -9.87
CA HIS A 356 12.07 0.69 -10.15
C HIS A 356 11.91 1.95 -9.29
N PRO A 357 12.47 3.10 -9.72
CA PRO A 357 12.49 4.32 -8.92
C PRO A 357 11.09 4.88 -8.61
N ALA A 358 10.08 4.53 -9.41
CA ALA A 358 8.71 5.01 -9.21
C ALA A 358 7.93 4.25 -8.13
N ILE A 359 8.49 3.15 -7.57
CA ILE A 359 7.74 2.23 -6.71
C ILE A 359 8.44 2.04 -5.37
N ALA A 360 7.82 2.50 -4.29
CA ALA A 360 8.16 2.07 -2.93
C ALA A 360 7.18 0.98 -2.48
N ALA A 361 7.67 -0.25 -2.30
CA ALA A 361 6.84 -1.40 -1.94
C ALA A 361 7.25 -2.00 -0.59
N TRP A 362 6.27 -2.16 0.30
CA TRP A 362 6.40 -2.93 1.53
C TRP A 362 5.81 -4.30 1.29
N ALA A 363 6.65 -5.33 1.34
CA ALA A 363 6.25 -6.68 0.99
C ALA A 363 7.06 -7.71 1.79
N HIS A 364 6.43 -8.79 2.24
CA HIS A 364 7.05 -9.98 2.78
C HIS A 364 7.77 -10.77 1.66
N PRO A 365 8.99 -11.28 1.88
CA PRO A 365 9.76 -12.01 0.86
C PRO A 365 9.05 -13.25 0.29
N ARG A 366 8.12 -13.81 1.07
CA ARG A 366 7.30 -14.96 0.66
C ARG A 366 5.97 -14.59 0.00
N PHE A 367 5.81 -13.38 -0.51
CA PHE A 367 4.58 -13.03 -1.24
C PHE A 367 4.31 -13.90 -2.48
N VAL A 368 5.30 -14.65 -2.97
CA VAL A 368 5.18 -15.50 -4.16
C VAL A 368 5.17 -17.02 -3.89
N ALA A 369 5.83 -17.49 -2.82
CA ALA A 369 6.00 -18.92 -2.59
C ALA A 369 4.93 -19.48 -1.63
N TYR A 370 4.16 -20.49 -2.09
CA TYR A 370 3.19 -21.23 -1.29
C TYR A 370 3.66 -22.67 -1.04
N PRO A 371 4.31 -22.96 0.10
CA PRO A 371 4.26 -24.33 0.63
C PRO A 371 3.68 -24.45 2.06
N GLU A 372 3.08 -25.59 2.38
CA GLU A 372 2.22 -25.85 3.56
C GLU A 372 2.89 -25.90 4.96
N GLU A 373 2.02 -25.81 5.98
CA GLU A 373 2.05 -26.29 7.39
C GLU A 373 2.92 -25.74 8.56
N SER A 374 2.26 -25.64 9.74
CA SER A 374 2.61 -25.17 11.12
C SER A 374 1.88 -23.89 11.58
N LEU A 375 1.88 -23.50 12.88
CA LEU A 375 1.03 -22.43 13.51
C LEU A 375 1.13 -21.03 12.86
N MET A 376 2.27 -20.74 12.25
CA MET A 376 2.33 -20.13 10.95
C MET A 376 2.84 -21.22 10.03
N THR A 377 2.23 -21.39 8.85
CA THR A 377 2.71 -22.46 7.97
C THR A 377 4.19 -22.23 7.70
N SER A 378 4.93 -23.23 7.22
CA SER A 378 6.29 -22.99 6.73
C SER A 378 6.31 -21.96 5.59
N SER A 379 5.14 -21.45 5.13
CA SER A 379 4.89 -20.29 4.26
C SER A 379 4.42 -18.98 4.92
N GLY A 380 4.20 -18.90 6.24
CA GLY A 380 3.82 -17.65 6.94
C GLY A 380 2.32 -17.32 7.01
N HIS A 381 1.42 -18.27 6.71
CA HIS A 381 -0.03 -18.05 6.83
C HIS A 381 -0.55 -18.30 8.24
N SER A 382 -1.65 -17.64 8.61
CA SER A 382 -2.40 -17.96 9.83
C SER A 382 -3.01 -19.36 9.78
N VAL A 383 -2.72 -20.20 10.79
CA VAL A 383 -3.48 -21.46 11.04
C VAL A 383 -4.85 -21.23 11.65
N MET A 384 -5.13 -20.00 12.07
CA MET A 384 -6.41 -19.67 12.70
C MET A 384 -7.49 -19.46 11.63
N VAL A 385 -7.17 -19.54 10.34
CA VAL A 385 -8.17 -19.53 9.27
C VAL A 385 -8.50 -20.98 8.93
N GLN A 386 -9.69 -21.42 9.33
CA GLN A 386 -10.19 -22.79 9.14
C GLN A 386 -10.78 -23.00 7.73
N GLN A 387 -11.12 -24.25 7.39
CA GLN A 387 -11.38 -24.67 6.01
C GLN A 387 -12.58 -23.95 5.36
N ALA A 388 -13.71 -23.81 6.05
CA ALA A 388 -14.87 -23.15 5.44
C ALA A 388 -14.59 -21.66 5.16
N THR A 389 -13.85 -21.01 6.05
CA THR A 389 -13.34 -19.65 5.82
C THR A 389 -12.40 -19.62 4.62
N GLN A 390 -11.47 -20.57 4.51
CA GLN A 390 -10.55 -20.66 3.36
C GLN A 390 -11.30 -20.84 2.04
N ASP A 391 -12.26 -21.76 2.00
CA ASP A 391 -13.06 -22.04 0.80
C ASP A 391 -13.86 -20.81 0.37
N LEU A 392 -14.43 -20.09 1.34
CA LEU A 392 -15.21 -18.88 1.07
C LEU A 392 -14.33 -17.71 0.58
N LEU A 393 -13.15 -17.52 1.17
CA LEU A 393 -12.16 -16.53 0.72
C LEU A 393 -11.63 -16.84 -0.68
N ALA A 394 -11.49 -18.13 -1.01
CA ALA A 394 -11.06 -18.58 -2.33
C ALA A 394 -12.15 -18.43 -3.41
N GLY A 395 -13.41 -18.32 -3.01
CA GLY A 395 -14.55 -18.22 -3.92
C GLY A 395 -14.63 -16.86 -4.65
N ALA A 396 -15.32 -16.85 -5.80
CA ALA A 396 -15.48 -15.67 -6.64
C ALA A 396 -16.24 -14.49 -5.97
N HIS A 397 -16.99 -14.76 -4.90
CA HIS A 397 -17.83 -13.78 -4.22
C HIS A 397 -17.64 -13.84 -2.71
N THR A 398 -16.50 -13.35 -2.24
CA THR A 398 -16.18 -13.29 -0.82
C THR A 398 -17.04 -12.22 -0.12
N PRO A 399 -17.83 -12.59 0.92
CA PRO A 399 -18.56 -11.62 1.73
C PRO A 399 -17.60 -10.74 2.54
N VAL A 400 -17.82 -9.42 2.53
CA VAL A 400 -16.95 -8.45 3.22
C VAL A 400 -16.80 -8.76 4.71
N SER A 401 -17.86 -9.23 5.36
CA SER A 401 -17.82 -9.58 6.80
C SER A 401 -16.80 -10.67 7.13
N VAL A 402 -16.60 -11.65 6.24
CA VAL A 402 -15.64 -12.74 6.46
C VAL A 402 -14.23 -12.28 6.11
N ALA A 403 -14.06 -11.57 4.99
CA ALA A 403 -12.75 -11.04 4.61
C ALA A 403 -12.21 -10.04 5.64
N ALA A 404 -13.03 -9.07 6.07
CA ALA A 404 -12.65 -8.08 7.06
C ALA A 404 -12.30 -8.71 8.42
N ALA A 405 -13.12 -9.67 8.89
CA ALA A 405 -12.84 -10.37 10.14
C ALA A 405 -11.55 -11.21 10.05
N THR A 406 -11.27 -11.80 8.89
CA THR A 406 -10.00 -12.52 8.63
C THR A 406 -8.81 -11.57 8.67
N ARG A 407 -8.87 -10.40 8.03
CA ARG A 407 -7.78 -9.39 8.10
C ARG A 407 -7.55 -8.90 9.52
N TYR A 408 -8.62 -8.72 10.28
CA TYR A 408 -8.52 -8.38 11.69
C TYR A 408 -7.79 -9.46 12.49
N LEU A 409 -8.18 -10.74 12.32
CA LEU A 409 -7.53 -11.89 12.95
C LEU A 409 -6.04 -11.98 12.61
N GLU A 410 -5.68 -11.87 11.34
CA GLU A 410 -4.29 -11.87 10.88
C GLU A 410 -3.49 -10.70 11.48
N SER A 411 -4.09 -9.51 11.57
CA SER A 411 -3.44 -8.33 12.14
C SER A 411 -3.22 -8.48 13.66
N LEU A 412 -4.15 -9.12 14.37
CA LEU A 412 -3.97 -9.47 15.78
C LEU A 412 -2.87 -10.52 15.97
N GLN A 413 -2.88 -11.59 15.16
CA GLN A 413 -1.84 -12.61 15.20
C GLN A 413 -0.46 -11.99 14.95
N ALA A 414 -0.35 -11.10 13.96
CA ALA A 414 0.91 -10.46 13.62
C ALA A 414 1.46 -9.55 14.73
N LYS A 415 0.59 -9.01 15.59
CA LYS A 415 0.98 -8.24 16.78
C LYS A 415 1.41 -9.12 17.95
N TRP A 416 0.86 -10.33 18.08
CA TRP A 416 1.14 -11.23 19.20
C TRP A 416 2.24 -12.26 18.94
N VAL A 417 2.56 -12.55 17.67
CA VAL A 417 3.76 -13.31 17.31
C VAL A 417 4.96 -12.37 17.36
N THR A 418 5.44 -12.09 18.57
CA THR A 418 6.71 -11.38 18.79
C THR A 418 7.89 -12.35 18.79
N ALA A 419 9.03 -11.87 18.32
CA ALA A 419 10.25 -12.64 18.15
C ALA A 419 10.80 -13.12 19.49
N GLY A 420 10.90 -14.43 19.67
CA GLY A 420 11.74 -15.03 20.72
C GLY A 420 11.04 -15.48 22.00
N ASP A 421 9.77 -15.11 22.20
CA ASP A 421 8.98 -15.55 23.36
C ASP A 421 7.91 -16.56 22.94
N ALA A 422 7.61 -17.52 23.82
CA ALA A 422 6.45 -18.40 23.62
C ALA A 422 5.18 -17.53 23.60
N PRO A 423 4.25 -17.75 22.64
CA PRO A 423 3.04 -16.95 22.56
C PRO A 423 2.21 -17.10 23.82
N ASP A 424 1.65 -15.99 24.32
CA ASP A 424 0.78 -15.96 25.48
C ASP A 424 -0.42 -16.92 25.27
N PRO A 425 -0.58 -17.96 26.12
CA PRO A 425 -1.67 -18.93 25.99
C PRO A 425 -3.07 -18.30 26.00
N ASP A 426 -3.27 -17.22 26.75
CA ASP A 426 -4.56 -16.53 26.83
C ASP A 426 -4.84 -15.78 25.53
N ALA A 427 -3.82 -15.14 24.97
CA ALA A 427 -3.89 -14.50 23.66
C ALA A 427 -4.18 -15.52 22.54
N VAL A 428 -3.52 -16.68 22.56
CA VAL A 428 -3.80 -17.79 21.62
C VAL A 428 -5.24 -18.28 21.74
N THR A 429 -5.74 -18.43 22.98
CA THR A 429 -7.13 -18.84 23.23
C THR A 429 -8.11 -17.80 22.69
N ALA A 430 -7.86 -16.50 22.91
CA ALA A 430 -8.68 -15.42 22.38
C ALA A 430 -8.70 -15.40 20.84
N LEU A 431 -7.55 -15.57 20.18
CA LEU A 431 -7.49 -15.68 18.71
C LEU A 431 -8.31 -16.87 18.20
N ARG A 432 -8.26 -18.02 18.88
CA ARG A 432 -9.07 -19.20 18.51
C ARG A 432 -10.56 -18.92 18.61
N THR A 433 -11.00 -18.26 19.68
CA THR A 433 -12.40 -17.85 19.81
C THR A 433 -12.86 -16.94 18.66
N VAL A 434 -12.03 -15.96 18.26
CA VAL A 434 -12.33 -15.10 17.10
C VAL A 434 -12.38 -15.92 15.81
N SER A 435 -11.42 -16.82 15.60
CA SER A 435 -11.40 -17.78 14.48
C SER A 435 -12.69 -18.60 14.39
N ASP A 436 -13.14 -19.19 15.50
CA ASP A 436 -14.34 -20.04 15.53
C ASP A 436 -15.62 -19.26 15.19
N LEU A 437 -15.70 -17.99 15.60
CA LEU A 437 -16.81 -17.11 15.22
C LEU A 437 -16.81 -16.82 13.71
N ILE A 438 -15.64 -16.60 13.12
CA ILE A 438 -15.48 -16.38 11.68
C ILE A 438 -15.87 -17.64 10.91
N GLU A 439 -15.41 -18.81 11.35
CA GLU A 439 -15.69 -20.09 10.72
C GLU A 439 -17.18 -20.44 10.77
N THR A 440 -17.83 -20.20 11.90
CA THR A 440 -19.28 -20.37 12.04
C THR A 440 -20.02 -19.52 11.01
N ARG A 441 -19.61 -18.25 10.87
CA ARG A 441 -20.21 -17.34 9.90
C ARG A 441 -19.94 -17.75 8.45
N ALA A 442 -18.73 -18.22 8.15
CA ALA A 442 -18.39 -18.72 6.82
C ALA A 442 -19.24 -19.93 6.45
N THR A 443 -19.44 -20.85 7.39
CA THR A 443 -20.29 -22.05 7.23
C THR A 443 -21.75 -21.68 6.96
N GLU A 444 -22.31 -20.73 7.71
CA GLU A 444 -23.69 -20.22 7.49
C GLU A 444 -23.88 -19.62 6.09
N LEU A 445 -22.85 -18.94 5.57
CA LEU A 445 -22.89 -18.28 4.26
C LEU A 445 -22.59 -19.24 3.10
N GLY A 446 -21.79 -20.28 3.33
CA GLY A 446 -21.41 -21.29 2.34
C GLY A 446 -22.42 -22.43 2.16
N ALA A 447 -23.38 -22.59 3.09
CA ALA A 447 -24.43 -23.60 2.96
C ALA A 447 -25.30 -23.34 1.71
N PRO A 448 -25.59 -24.36 0.89
CA PRO A 448 -26.48 -24.20 -0.27
C PRO A 448 -27.86 -23.74 0.20
N ARG A 449 -28.34 -22.63 -0.36
CA ARG A 449 -29.66 -22.05 -0.07
C ARG A 449 -30.79 -22.77 -0.79
#